data_AF-A0A420VDH8-F1
#
_entry.id   AF-A0A420VDH8-F1
#
_cell.length_a   1.000
_cell.length_b   1.000
_cell.length_c   1.000
_cell.angle_alpha   90.00
_cell.angle_beta   90.00
_cell.angle_gamma   90.00
#
_symmetry.space_group_name_H-M   'P 1'
#
loop_
_entity.id
_entity.type
_entity.pdbx_description
1 polymer ?
#
loop_
_entity_poly.entity_id
_entity_poly.type
_entity_poly.pdbx_seq_one_letter_code
_entity_poly.pdbx_strand_id
1 'polypeptide(L)'
;MPLPHQPYSQKEHWNAFWQMFYRIKRAGKLIEIPITEDMLAEAKAFTEKVILEKQKEEVHQRDGRQEKKRWMTGTLGELALERFLGVRFRDPTVGDSIRYAVPDLSTIGLPVGVKSFRAGNFPLVNRLLSRNPRKPLTEAEIFIAVEPTRMKAYLFGLAFQEDLIRNEQNPENDRYVKDGNALDRKTAFTSFDALHSFHCLEELESLIFRHSTELAG
;
A
#
# COMPACT_ATOMS: atom_id res chain seq x y z
N MET A 1 -28.54 -10.28 15.17
CA MET A 1 -27.63 -10.57 14.04
C MET A 1 -26.88 -9.29 13.71
N PRO A 2 -25.56 -9.33 13.46
CA PRO A 2 -24.89 -8.17 12.87
C PRO A 2 -25.55 -7.85 11.52
N LEU A 3 -25.73 -6.56 11.22
CA LEU A 3 -26.30 -6.13 9.95
C LEU A 3 -25.41 -6.61 8.79
N PRO A 4 -25.99 -6.99 7.65
CA PRO A 4 -25.22 -7.40 6.48
C PRO A 4 -24.32 -6.24 6.03
N HIS A 5 -23.05 -6.55 5.74
CA HIS A 5 -22.12 -5.60 5.14
C HIS A 5 -22.74 -4.96 3.89
N GLN A 6 -22.83 -3.64 3.88
CA GLN A 6 -23.34 -2.87 2.74
C GLN A 6 -22.21 -2.01 2.17
N PRO A 7 -21.42 -2.54 1.21
CA PRO A 7 -20.36 -1.77 0.58
C PRO A 7 -20.93 -0.59 -0.17
N TYR A 8 -20.17 0.51 -0.22
CA TYR A 8 -20.46 1.63 -1.11
C TYR A 8 -20.52 1.16 -2.56
N SER A 9 -21.44 1.74 -3.32
CA SER A 9 -21.46 1.59 -4.76
C SER A 9 -20.14 2.04 -5.38
N GLN A 10 -19.85 1.57 -6.59
CA GLN A 10 -18.65 2.00 -7.32
C GLN A 10 -18.57 3.53 -7.46
N LYS A 11 -19.72 4.21 -7.64
CA LYS A 11 -19.79 5.67 -7.77
C LYS A 11 -19.48 6.37 -6.45
N GLU A 12 -20.06 5.89 -5.34
CA GLU A 12 -19.79 6.44 -4.00
C GLU A 12 -18.32 6.27 -3.63
N HIS A 13 -17.76 5.08 -3.86
CA HIS A 13 -16.34 4.80 -3.64
C HIS A 13 -15.45 5.75 -4.46
N TRP A 14 -15.73 5.87 -5.76
CA TRP A 14 -14.98 6.75 -6.64
C TRP A 14 -15.02 8.21 -6.18
N ASN A 15 -16.21 8.71 -5.86
CA ASN A 15 -16.40 10.09 -5.41
C ASN A 15 -15.69 10.36 -4.09
N ALA A 16 -15.83 9.47 -3.10
CA ALA A 16 -15.17 9.60 -1.80
C ALA A 16 -13.65 9.62 -1.94
N PHE A 17 -13.09 8.73 -2.77
CA PHE A 17 -11.65 8.71 -3.03
C PHE A 17 -11.16 10.05 -3.59
N TRP A 18 -11.79 10.56 -4.64
CA TRP A 18 -11.31 11.79 -5.29
C TRP A 18 -11.54 13.03 -4.42
N GLN A 19 -12.63 13.10 -3.66
CA GLN A 19 -12.83 14.15 -2.67
C GLN A 19 -11.69 14.20 -1.66
N MET A 20 -11.30 13.04 -1.13
CA MET A 20 -10.17 12.93 -0.21
C MET A 20 -8.85 13.25 -0.88
N PHE A 21 -8.58 12.69 -2.06
CA PHE A 21 -7.37 12.96 -2.84
C PHE A 21 -7.18 14.48 -3.05
N TYR A 22 -8.21 15.18 -3.50
CA TYR A 22 -8.13 16.62 -3.73
C TYR A 22 -8.05 17.43 -2.42
N ARG A 23 -8.56 16.92 -1.31
CA ARG A 23 -8.32 17.52 0.02
C ARG A 23 -6.83 17.44 0.38
N ILE A 24 -6.22 16.26 0.36
CA ILE A 24 -4.80 16.04 0.65
C ILE A 24 -3.92 16.87 -0.28
N LYS A 25 -4.23 16.85 -1.58
CA LYS A 25 -3.49 17.64 -2.58
C LYS A 25 -3.55 19.14 -2.30
N ARG A 26 -4.73 19.69 -1.98
CA ARG A 26 -4.86 21.13 -1.63
C ARG A 26 -4.17 21.50 -0.32
N ALA A 27 -4.06 20.55 0.61
CA ALA A 27 -3.32 20.73 1.85
C ALA A 27 -1.79 20.65 1.66
N GLY A 28 -1.28 20.39 0.45
CA GLY A 28 0.16 20.27 0.19
C GLY A 28 0.79 18.99 0.77
N LYS A 29 -0.02 18.01 1.19
CA LYS A 29 0.44 16.76 1.82
C LYS A 29 0.65 15.61 0.82
N LEU A 30 0.64 15.90 -0.48
CA LEU A 30 0.76 14.90 -1.53
C LEU A 30 1.98 15.21 -2.39
N ILE A 31 2.88 14.24 -2.53
CA ILE A 31 4.04 14.35 -3.41
C ILE A 31 3.72 13.62 -4.72
N GLU A 32 3.82 14.34 -5.85
CA GLU A 32 3.67 13.74 -7.18
C GLU A 32 5.03 13.25 -7.68
N ILE A 33 5.11 11.96 -8.01
CA ILE A 33 6.32 11.31 -8.54
C ILE A 33 6.05 10.95 -10.01
N PRO A 34 6.84 11.47 -10.97
CA PRO A 34 6.74 11.07 -12.37
C PRO A 34 7.07 9.58 -12.54
N ILE A 35 6.19 8.85 -13.22
CA ILE A 35 6.50 7.52 -13.74
C ILE A 35 7.10 7.70 -15.11
N THR A 36 8.21 7.05 -15.39
CA THR A 36 8.85 7.07 -16.70
C THR A 36 8.61 5.78 -17.48
N GLU A 37 8.90 5.80 -18.77
CA GLU A 37 8.68 4.65 -19.65
C GLU A 37 9.55 3.44 -19.28
N ASP A 38 10.77 3.68 -18.80
CA ASP A 38 11.66 2.65 -18.26
C ASP A 38 11.06 1.96 -17.04
N MET A 39 10.45 2.72 -16.11
CA MET A 39 9.76 2.14 -14.96
C MET A 39 8.56 1.28 -15.38
N LEU A 40 7.79 1.71 -16.40
CA LEU A 40 6.71 0.91 -16.97
C LEU A 40 7.23 -0.38 -17.60
N ALA A 41 8.31 -0.29 -18.38
CA ALA A 41 8.91 -1.44 -19.02
C ALA A 41 9.44 -2.44 -17.99
N GLU A 42 10.13 -1.95 -16.95
CA GLU A 42 10.64 -2.76 -15.85
C GLU A 42 9.50 -3.45 -15.08
N ALA A 43 8.48 -2.70 -14.68
CA ALA A 43 7.33 -3.26 -13.97
C ALA A 43 6.59 -4.31 -14.80
N LYS A 44 6.44 -4.07 -16.12
CA LYS A 44 5.83 -5.04 -17.03
C LYS A 44 6.66 -6.32 -17.13
N ALA A 45 7.97 -6.20 -17.32
CA ALA A 45 8.88 -7.34 -17.44
C ALA A 45 8.91 -8.17 -16.14
N PHE A 46 8.95 -7.51 -14.98
CA PHE A 46 8.88 -8.19 -13.69
C PHE A 46 7.52 -8.90 -13.49
N THR A 47 6.42 -8.20 -13.75
CA THR A 47 5.07 -8.77 -13.64
C THR A 47 4.90 -10.00 -14.52
N GLU A 48 5.43 -9.98 -15.75
CA GLU A 48 5.35 -11.13 -16.66
C GLU A 48 6.13 -12.34 -16.10
N LYS A 49 7.32 -12.12 -15.51
CA LYS A 49 8.06 -13.19 -14.83
C LYS A 49 7.27 -13.78 -13.66
N VAL A 50 6.69 -12.92 -12.82
CA VAL A 50 5.92 -13.36 -11.64
C VAL A 50 4.70 -14.18 -12.06
N ILE A 51 3.94 -13.71 -13.07
CA ILE A 51 2.75 -14.44 -13.54
C ILE A 51 3.13 -15.80 -14.14
N LEU A 52 4.23 -15.90 -14.89
CA LEU A 52 4.70 -17.17 -15.43
C LEU A 52 5.09 -18.16 -14.32
N GLU A 53 5.71 -17.69 -13.24
CA GLU A 53 6.06 -18.54 -12.10
C GLU A 53 4.81 -18.96 -11.32
N LYS A 54 3.90 -18.01 -11.05
CA LYS A 54 2.67 -18.25 -10.31
C LYS A 54 1.68 -19.16 -11.05
N GLN A 55 1.68 -19.20 -12.38
CA GLN A 55 0.89 -20.16 -13.16
C GLN A 55 1.24 -21.62 -12.86
N LYS A 56 2.42 -21.90 -12.30
CA LYS A 56 2.82 -23.24 -11.86
C LYS A 56 2.16 -23.65 -10.54
N GLU A 57 1.56 -22.71 -9.80
CA GLU A 57 0.85 -22.95 -8.54
C GLU A 57 -0.67 -23.16 -8.83
N GLU A 58 -1.25 -24.28 -8.35
CA GLU A 58 -2.66 -24.67 -8.64
C GLU A 58 -3.70 -23.58 -8.29
N VAL A 59 -3.43 -22.76 -7.27
CA VAL A 59 -4.35 -21.74 -6.74
C VAL A 59 -4.52 -20.54 -7.71
N HIS A 60 -3.56 -20.31 -8.63
CA HIS A 60 -3.47 -19.07 -9.42
C HIS A 60 -4.01 -19.19 -10.87
N GLN A 61 -4.46 -20.37 -11.30
CA GLN A 61 -4.89 -20.61 -12.69
C GLN A 61 -6.21 -19.93 -13.08
N ARG A 62 -7.00 -19.43 -12.11
CA ARG A 62 -8.34 -18.86 -12.35
C ARG A 62 -8.43 -17.32 -12.36
N ASP A 63 -7.42 -16.58 -11.90
CA ASP A 63 -7.58 -15.14 -11.57
C ASP A 63 -6.51 -14.17 -12.17
N GLY A 64 -5.84 -14.60 -13.24
CA GLY A 64 -4.61 -13.96 -13.74
C GLY A 64 -4.71 -12.49 -14.17
N ARG A 65 -5.89 -11.98 -14.57
CA ARG A 65 -6.03 -10.56 -15.00
C ARG A 65 -5.99 -9.57 -13.84
N GLN A 66 -6.61 -9.91 -12.70
CA GLN A 66 -6.57 -9.05 -11.52
C GLN A 66 -5.23 -9.15 -10.83
N GLU A 67 -4.62 -10.33 -10.86
CA GLU A 67 -3.29 -10.56 -10.33
C GLU A 67 -2.22 -9.76 -11.09
N LYS A 68 -2.24 -9.78 -12.44
CA LYS A 68 -1.35 -8.95 -13.27
C LYS A 68 -1.44 -7.47 -12.89
N LYS A 69 -2.65 -6.95 -12.65
CA LYS A 69 -2.85 -5.55 -12.25
C LYS A 69 -2.31 -5.26 -10.85
N ARG A 70 -2.47 -6.18 -9.90
CA ARG A 70 -1.94 -6.05 -8.53
C ARG A 70 -0.42 -5.99 -8.54
N TRP A 71 0.23 -6.93 -9.23
CA TRP A 71 1.70 -6.95 -9.38
C TRP A 71 2.23 -5.70 -10.08
N MET A 72 1.60 -5.29 -11.17
CA MET A 72 1.98 -4.06 -11.88
C MET A 72 1.88 -2.82 -10.97
N THR A 73 0.80 -2.73 -10.17
CA THR A 73 0.60 -1.61 -9.25
C THR A 73 1.61 -1.62 -8.10
N GLY A 74 1.86 -2.80 -7.51
CA GLY A 74 2.88 -3.01 -6.48
C GLY A 74 4.25 -2.55 -6.94
N THR A 75 4.72 -3.15 -8.04
CA THR A 75 6.04 -2.91 -8.62
C THR A 75 6.23 -1.44 -9.02
N LEU A 76 5.22 -0.80 -9.64
CA LEU A 76 5.33 0.61 -10.00
C LEU A 76 5.39 1.55 -8.80
N GLY A 77 4.67 1.22 -7.72
CA GLY A 77 4.74 2.01 -6.50
C GLY A 77 6.11 1.89 -5.82
N GLU A 78 6.68 0.69 -5.77
CA GLU A 78 8.04 0.47 -5.26
C GLU A 78 9.08 1.22 -6.11
N LEU A 79 9.07 1.05 -7.43
CA LEU A 79 9.99 1.76 -8.34
C LEU A 79 9.88 3.28 -8.20
N ALA A 80 8.66 3.80 -8.05
CA ALA A 80 8.44 5.23 -7.84
C ALA A 80 9.04 5.70 -6.51
N LEU A 81 8.90 4.91 -5.46
CA LEU A 81 9.48 5.21 -4.16
C LEU A 81 11.01 5.11 -4.17
N GLU A 82 11.60 4.10 -4.83
CA GLU A 82 13.05 3.99 -5.01
C GLU A 82 13.63 5.23 -5.70
N ARG A 83 12.98 5.66 -6.79
CA ARG A 83 13.37 6.88 -7.51
C ARG A 83 13.26 8.13 -6.64
N PHE A 84 12.20 8.23 -5.85
CA PHE A 84 11.97 9.36 -4.97
C PHE A 84 12.99 9.43 -3.82
N LEU A 85 13.30 8.28 -3.20
CA LEU A 85 14.26 8.18 -2.10
C LEU A 85 15.71 8.18 -2.58
N GLY A 86 15.96 7.95 -3.87
CA GLY A 86 17.31 7.86 -4.42
C GLY A 86 18.06 6.58 -4.04
N VAL A 87 17.35 5.54 -3.59
CA VAL A 87 17.90 4.26 -3.13
C VAL A 87 17.12 3.09 -3.70
N ARG A 88 17.80 1.98 -4.00
CA ARG A 88 17.16 0.72 -4.40
C ARG A 88 16.95 -0.14 -3.17
N PHE A 89 15.73 -0.63 -2.98
CA PHE A 89 15.36 -1.54 -1.89
C PHE A 89 14.57 -2.77 -2.38
N ARG A 90 13.99 -2.73 -3.57
CA ARG A 90 13.18 -3.79 -4.13
C ARG A 90 14.02 -5.04 -4.40
N ASP A 91 13.50 -6.20 -4.01
CA ASP A 91 14.02 -7.49 -4.41
C ASP A 91 13.45 -7.89 -5.80
N PRO A 92 14.26 -7.96 -6.88
CA PRO A 92 13.78 -8.33 -8.21
C PRO A 92 13.65 -9.85 -8.40
N THR A 93 13.85 -10.67 -7.37
CA THR A 93 13.71 -12.12 -7.45
C THR A 93 12.24 -12.55 -7.44
N VAL A 94 11.97 -13.72 -8.02
CA VAL A 94 10.65 -14.35 -8.03
C VAL A 94 10.77 -15.70 -7.34
N GLY A 95 9.94 -15.95 -6.33
CA GLY A 95 9.97 -17.18 -5.55
C GLY A 95 8.69 -17.39 -4.73
N ASP A 96 8.75 -18.33 -3.78
CA ASP A 96 7.63 -18.63 -2.88
C ASP A 96 7.27 -17.41 -2.01
N SER A 97 5.99 -17.06 -2.00
CA SER A 97 5.40 -15.98 -1.20
C SER A 97 5.76 -16.00 0.28
N ILE A 98 6.02 -17.17 0.89
CA ILE A 98 6.41 -17.29 2.30
C ILE A 98 7.75 -16.61 2.56
N ARG A 99 8.65 -16.56 1.57
CA ARG A 99 9.99 -15.96 1.69
C ARG A 99 9.99 -14.44 1.62
N TYR A 100 8.88 -13.82 1.23
CA TYR A 100 8.72 -12.37 1.04
C TYR A 100 7.85 -11.72 2.11
N ALA A 101 7.62 -12.38 3.24
CA ALA A 101 6.84 -11.83 4.37
C ALA A 101 7.70 -10.91 5.27
N VAL A 102 8.49 -10.03 4.67
CA VAL A 102 9.32 -9.01 5.34
C VAL A 102 8.91 -7.62 4.87
N PRO A 103 9.11 -6.55 5.67
CA PRO A 103 8.86 -5.19 5.22
C PRO A 103 9.68 -4.84 3.96
N ASP A 104 9.08 -4.13 3.01
CA ASP A 104 9.71 -3.85 1.71
C ASP A 104 11.03 -3.08 1.82
N LEU A 105 11.16 -2.16 2.80
CA LEU A 105 12.39 -1.38 3.01
C LEU A 105 13.39 -2.09 3.94
N SER A 106 13.19 -3.37 4.28
CA SER A 106 14.11 -4.09 5.19
C SER A 106 15.52 -4.22 4.62
N THR A 107 15.67 -4.22 3.29
CA THR A 107 16.96 -4.29 2.59
C THR A 107 17.85 -3.06 2.81
N ILE A 108 17.25 -1.93 3.18
CA ILE A 108 17.94 -0.69 3.57
C ILE A 108 17.88 -0.46 5.08
N GLY A 109 17.51 -1.48 5.86
CA GLY A 109 17.51 -1.43 7.32
C GLY A 109 16.29 -0.77 7.96
N LEU A 110 15.22 -0.51 7.21
CA LEU A 110 14.00 0.13 7.74
C LEU A 110 12.85 -0.88 7.88
N PRO A 111 12.18 -0.96 9.04
CA PRO A 111 11.06 -1.88 9.28
C PRO A 111 9.72 -1.38 8.68
N VAL A 112 9.77 -0.90 7.43
CA VAL A 112 8.65 -0.20 6.78
C VAL A 112 8.18 -0.95 5.53
N GLY A 113 6.88 -1.22 5.47
CA GLY A 113 6.23 -1.76 4.28
C GLY A 113 5.76 -0.68 3.31
N VAL A 114 5.52 -1.04 2.05
CA VAL A 114 5.01 -0.17 1.00
C VAL A 114 3.63 -0.64 0.58
N LYS A 115 2.65 0.25 0.78
CA LYS A 115 1.28 0.07 0.37
C LYS A 115 0.97 0.77 -0.94
N SER A 116 1.25 0.07 -2.02
CA SER A 116 0.91 0.50 -3.38
C SER A 116 -0.55 0.17 -3.73
N PHE A 117 -1.27 1.14 -4.30
CA PHE A 117 -2.65 0.94 -4.76
C PHE A 117 -2.95 1.78 -6.00
N ARG A 118 -3.99 1.41 -6.76
CA ARG A 118 -4.39 2.18 -7.95
C ARG A 118 -5.20 3.40 -7.53
N ALA A 119 -4.82 4.58 -8.02
CA ALA A 119 -5.60 5.80 -7.85
C ALA A 119 -7.09 5.58 -8.23
N GLY A 120 -8.00 6.08 -7.40
CA GLY A 120 -9.43 5.79 -7.49
C GLY A 120 -9.91 4.63 -6.60
N ASN A 121 -9.02 3.99 -5.84
CA ASN A 121 -9.38 2.98 -4.84
C ASN A 121 -8.75 3.33 -3.49
N PHE A 122 -9.35 2.83 -2.41
CA PHE A 122 -8.72 2.89 -1.08
C PHE A 122 -7.81 1.67 -0.90
N PRO A 123 -6.61 1.84 -0.32
CA PRO A 123 -5.74 0.74 0.03
C PRO A 123 -6.37 -0.11 1.13
N LEU A 124 -6.19 -1.43 1.06
CA LEU A 124 -6.70 -2.36 2.05
C LEU A 124 -5.58 -2.76 3.01
N VAL A 125 -5.67 -2.33 4.27
CA VAL A 125 -4.70 -2.64 5.33
C VAL A 125 -5.17 -3.85 6.14
N ASN A 126 -4.23 -4.51 6.80
CA ASN A 126 -4.55 -5.65 7.66
C ASN A 126 -5.22 -5.15 8.95
N ARG A 127 -6.16 -5.93 9.47
CA ARG A 127 -6.67 -5.72 10.84
C ARG A 127 -5.61 -6.13 11.85
N LEU A 128 -5.34 -5.23 12.79
CA LEU A 128 -4.37 -5.36 13.88
C LEU A 128 -5.06 -5.72 15.20
N LEU A 129 -6.34 -5.33 15.37
CA LEU A 129 -7.13 -5.68 16.56
C LEU A 129 -7.74 -7.09 16.48
N SER A 130 -7.78 -7.67 15.28
CA SER A 130 -8.18 -9.06 15.04
C SER A 130 -7.15 -10.03 15.63
N ARG A 131 -7.60 -10.92 16.54
CA ARG A 131 -6.77 -11.91 17.26
C ARG A 131 -6.16 -12.94 16.30
N ASN A 132 -5.04 -12.61 15.65
CA ASN A 132 -4.21 -13.62 15.01
C ASN A 132 -2.73 -13.43 15.44
N PRO A 133 -2.26 -14.21 16.44
CA PRO A 133 -0.95 -14.00 17.09
C PRO A 133 0.27 -14.33 16.22
N ARG A 134 0.10 -14.64 14.93
CA ARG A 134 1.17 -15.13 14.04
C ARG A 134 1.59 -14.15 12.96
N LYS A 135 1.07 -12.93 12.93
CA LYS A 135 1.40 -11.99 11.87
C LYS A 135 2.54 -11.07 12.34
N PRO A 136 3.69 -11.03 11.63
CA PRO A 136 4.67 -9.99 11.90
C PRO A 136 3.98 -8.64 11.70
N LEU A 137 4.02 -7.80 12.73
CA LEU A 137 3.55 -6.44 12.67
C LEU A 137 4.54 -5.68 11.79
N THR A 138 4.09 -5.18 10.65
CA THR A 138 4.79 -4.06 10.01
C THR A 138 4.65 -2.87 10.95
N GLU A 139 5.78 -2.35 11.42
CA GLU A 139 5.80 -1.22 12.37
C GLU A 139 5.24 0.06 11.71
N ALA A 140 5.45 0.20 10.40
CA ALA A 140 4.88 1.27 9.60
C ALA A 140 4.60 0.85 8.13
N GLU A 141 3.67 1.56 7.48
CA GLU A 141 3.35 1.41 6.05
C GLU A 141 3.41 2.78 5.33
N ILE A 142 4.16 2.86 4.22
CA ILE A 142 4.15 4.00 3.28
C ILE A 142 2.99 3.84 2.29
N PHE A 143 2.20 4.88 2.07
CA PHE A 143 1.07 4.82 1.14
C PHE A 143 1.37 5.53 -0.18
N ILE A 144 1.30 4.78 -1.28
CA ILE A 144 1.53 5.32 -2.63
C ILE A 144 0.43 4.90 -3.61
N ALA A 145 -0.24 5.89 -4.22
CA ALA A 145 -1.19 5.62 -5.30
C ALA A 145 -0.50 5.69 -6.66
N VAL A 146 -0.83 4.77 -7.56
CA VAL A 146 -0.30 4.72 -8.92
C VAL A 146 -1.41 5.03 -9.92
N GLU A 147 -1.13 5.93 -10.87
CA GLU A 147 -1.99 6.28 -12.00
C GLU A 147 -1.20 6.14 -13.32
N PRO A 148 -1.00 4.90 -13.83
CA PRO A 148 -0.14 4.65 -14.99
C PRO A 148 -0.60 5.38 -16.26
N THR A 149 -1.90 5.58 -16.43
CA THR A 149 -2.47 6.31 -17.58
C THR A 149 -2.08 7.78 -17.62
N ARG A 150 -1.71 8.35 -16.47
CA ARG A 150 -1.21 9.73 -16.36
C ARG A 150 0.29 9.80 -16.11
N MET A 151 0.99 8.65 -16.14
CA MET A 151 2.42 8.57 -15.86
C MET A 151 2.78 9.18 -14.49
N LYS A 152 1.95 8.93 -13.46
CA LYS A 152 2.14 9.50 -12.12
C LYS A 152 1.97 8.47 -11.02
N ALA A 153 2.77 8.63 -9.98
CA ALA A 153 2.50 8.09 -8.65
C ALA A 153 2.32 9.25 -7.66
N TYR A 154 1.62 8.98 -6.57
CA TYR A 154 1.27 9.95 -5.55
C TYR A 154 1.62 9.38 -4.17
N LEU A 155 2.65 9.92 -3.56
CA LEU A 155 3.08 9.56 -2.21
C LEU A 155 2.25 10.37 -1.20
N PHE A 156 1.54 9.66 -0.33
CA PHE A 156 0.69 10.25 0.72
C PHE A 156 1.41 10.40 2.06
N GLY A 157 2.41 9.57 2.34
CA GLY A 157 3.17 9.59 3.58
C GLY A 157 3.23 8.23 4.27
N LEU A 158 3.67 8.24 5.53
CA LEU A 158 3.91 7.09 6.39
C LEU A 158 2.81 6.98 7.46
N ALA A 159 2.29 5.78 7.69
CA ALA A 159 1.45 5.46 8.83
C ALA A 159 2.24 4.59 9.81
N PHE A 160 2.24 4.94 11.09
CA PHE A 160 2.69 4.03 12.14
C PHE A 160 1.55 3.11 12.58
N GLN A 161 1.87 2.13 13.43
CA GLN A 161 0.90 1.17 13.93
C GLN A 161 -0.31 1.85 14.61
N GLU A 162 -0.10 2.95 15.33
CA GLU A 162 -1.18 3.69 15.99
C GLU A 162 -2.15 4.32 14.99
N ASP A 163 -1.66 4.79 13.84
CA ASP A 163 -2.50 5.33 12.76
C ASP A 163 -3.32 4.22 12.11
N LEU A 164 -2.72 3.05 11.89
CA LEU A 164 -3.40 1.87 11.35
C LEU A 164 -4.50 1.38 12.31
N ILE A 165 -4.22 1.33 13.62
CA ILE A 165 -5.19 0.97 14.66
C ILE A 165 -6.33 1.99 14.71
N ARG A 166 -6.01 3.29 14.74
CA ARG A 166 -7.01 4.37 14.74
C ARG A 166 -7.90 4.30 13.51
N ASN A 167 -7.32 3.99 12.34
CA ASN A 167 -8.08 3.77 11.12
C ASN A 167 -8.99 2.55 11.23
N GLU A 168 -8.53 1.42 11.77
CA GLU A 168 -9.35 0.22 11.96
C GLU A 168 -10.57 0.43 12.88
N GLN A 169 -10.45 1.32 13.87
CA GLN A 169 -11.54 1.64 14.79
C GLN A 169 -12.72 2.38 14.15
N ASN A 170 -12.57 2.90 12.92
CA ASN A 170 -13.66 3.56 12.21
C ASN A 170 -14.46 2.53 11.37
N PRO A 171 -15.68 2.15 11.77
CA PRO A 171 -16.46 1.13 11.06
C PRO A 171 -16.90 1.56 9.65
N GLU A 172 -16.96 2.87 9.36
CA GLU A 172 -17.30 3.34 8.01
C GLU A 172 -16.24 2.95 6.97
N ASN A 173 -15.02 2.62 7.41
CA ASN A 173 -13.95 2.18 6.52
C ASN A 173 -14.27 0.86 5.83
N ASP A 174 -15.03 -0.01 6.49
CA ASP A 174 -15.40 -1.32 5.94
C ASP A 174 -16.30 -1.19 4.72
N ARG A 175 -17.09 -0.11 4.64
CA ARG A 175 -17.95 0.19 3.48
C ARG A 175 -17.14 0.44 2.20
N TYR A 176 -15.85 0.75 2.30
CA TYR A 176 -14.96 0.88 1.14
C TYR A 176 -14.29 -0.45 0.73
N VAL A 177 -14.54 -1.53 1.47
CA VAL A 177 -14.08 -2.88 1.13
C VAL A 177 -15.13 -3.56 0.26
N LYS A 178 -14.77 -3.81 -1.00
CA LYS A 178 -15.68 -4.38 -2.02
C LYS A 178 -16.02 -5.85 -1.78
N ASP A 179 -15.08 -6.62 -1.23
CA ASP A 179 -15.22 -8.05 -0.99
C ASP A 179 -15.49 -8.30 0.50
N GLY A 180 -16.69 -8.78 0.82
CA GLY A 180 -17.08 -9.08 2.20
C GLY A 180 -16.17 -10.12 2.87
N ASN A 181 -15.62 -11.08 2.12
CA ASN A 181 -14.70 -12.08 2.66
C ASN A 181 -13.35 -11.49 3.09
N ALA A 182 -13.03 -10.27 2.63
CA ALA A 182 -11.82 -9.59 3.06
C ALA A 182 -11.99 -8.94 4.45
N LEU A 183 -13.23 -8.69 4.90
CA LEU A 183 -13.49 -7.91 6.12
C LEU A 183 -12.99 -8.56 7.40
N ASP A 184 -12.91 -9.89 7.46
CA ASP A 184 -12.38 -10.58 8.65
C ASP A 184 -10.90 -10.26 8.91
N ARG A 185 -10.17 -9.90 7.85
CA ARG A 185 -8.71 -9.74 7.85
C ARG A 185 -8.23 -8.35 7.45
N LYS A 186 -9.08 -7.55 6.82
CA LYS A 186 -8.72 -6.26 6.22
C LYS A 186 -9.79 -5.21 6.43
N THR A 187 -9.36 -3.96 6.43
CA THR A 187 -10.20 -2.77 6.36
C THR A 187 -9.61 -1.81 5.33
N ALA A 188 -10.39 -0.83 4.86
CA ALA A 188 -9.86 0.21 3.98
C ALA A 188 -9.13 1.27 4.82
N PHE A 189 -8.00 1.78 4.31
CA PHE A 189 -7.35 2.93 4.90
C PHE A 189 -7.86 4.21 4.24
N THR A 190 -8.45 5.08 5.06
CA THR A 190 -9.06 6.34 4.62
C THR A 190 -8.47 7.55 5.34
N SER A 191 -7.66 7.34 6.39
CA SER A 191 -7.13 8.40 7.25
C SER A 191 -5.89 9.07 6.66
N PHE A 192 -5.90 9.43 5.37
CA PHE A 192 -4.73 10.00 4.69
C PHE A 192 -4.23 11.32 5.29
N ASP A 193 -5.11 12.12 5.93
CA ASP A 193 -4.70 13.37 6.58
C ASP A 193 -3.83 13.16 7.84
N ALA A 194 -3.88 11.95 8.41
CA ALA A 194 -3.12 11.56 9.60
C ALA A 194 -1.71 11.05 9.25
N LEU A 195 -1.40 10.85 7.97
CA LEU A 195 -0.09 10.35 7.57
C LEU A 195 1.03 11.36 7.85
N HIS A 196 2.17 10.82 8.25
CA HIS A 196 3.39 11.57 8.47
C HIS A 196 4.07 11.83 7.12
N SER A 197 4.28 13.11 6.79
CA SER A 197 4.94 13.53 5.55
C SER A 197 6.46 13.47 5.66
N PHE A 198 7.12 13.10 4.57
CA PHE A 198 8.58 13.12 4.42
C PHE A 198 8.92 13.45 2.96
N HIS A 199 10.06 14.11 2.75
CA HIS A 199 10.48 14.63 1.44
C HIS A 199 11.75 13.96 0.89
N CYS A 200 12.44 13.18 1.72
CA CYS A 200 13.65 12.44 1.36
C CYS A 200 13.86 11.24 2.30
N LEU A 201 14.90 10.46 2.04
CA LEU A 201 15.26 9.30 2.86
C LEU A 201 15.64 9.71 4.28
N GLU A 202 16.40 10.79 4.45
CA GLU A 202 16.86 11.26 5.77
C GLU A 202 15.69 11.69 6.66
N GLU A 203 14.66 12.33 6.09
CA GLU A 203 13.43 12.67 6.81
C GLU A 203 12.64 11.41 7.21
N LEU A 204 12.57 10.41 6.34
CA LEU A 204 11.92 9.13 6.62
C LEU A 204 12.64 8.39 7.77
N GLU A 205 13.97 8.28 7.71
CA GLU A 205 14.79 7.70 8.77
C GLU A 205 14.59 8.44 10.10
N SER A 206 14.57 9.77 10.06
CA SER A 206 14.36 10.62 11.24
C SER A 206 12.96 10.48 11.84
N LEU A 207 11.93 10.21 11.04
CA LEU A 207 10.58 9.91 11.54
C LEU A 207 10.55 8.57 12.27
N ILE A 208 11.12 7.53 11.65
CA ILE A 208 11.16 6.18 12.21
C ILE A 208 11.95 6.19 13.53
N PHE A 209 13.15 6.79 13.53
CA PHE A 209 13.99 6.86 14.72
C PHE A 209 13.29 7.55 15.90
N ARG A 210 12.64 8.70 15.66
CA ARG A 210 11.90 9.43 16.70
C ARG A 210 10.76 8.60 17.28
N HIS A 211 9.97 7.97 16.42
CA HIS A 211 8.87 7.11 16.84
C HIS A 211 9.36 5.93 17.70
N SER A 212 10.44 5.26 17.28
CA SER A 212 11.04 4.18 18.07
C SER A 212 11.54 4.65 19.44
N THR A 213 12.10 5.87 19.54
CA THR A 213 12.55 6.42 20.84
C THR A 213 11.40 6.82 21.76
N GLU A 214 10.29 7.33 21.22
CA GLU A 214 9.10 7.70 22.01
C GLU A 214 8.39 6.48 22.60
N LEU A 215 8.44 5.33 21.93
CA LEU A 215 7.89 4.07 22.45
C LEU A 215 8.76 3.41 23.52
N ALA A 216 10.05 3.75 23.58
CA ALA A 216 11.00 3.14 24.52
C ALA A 216 11.11 3.89 25.86
N GLY A 217 10.57 5.11 25.95
CA GLY A 217 10.53 5.95 27.16
C GLY A 217 9.23 5.81 27.93
#